data_AF-A0A2V1B232-F1
#
_entry.id   AF-A0A2V1B232-F1
#
_cell.length_a   1.000
_cell.length_b   1.000
_cell.length_c   1.000
_cell.angle_alpha   90.00
_cell.angle_beta   90.00
_cell.angle_gamma   90.00
#
_symmetry.space_group_name_H-M   'P 1'
#
loop_
_entity.id
_entity.type
_entity.pdbx_description
1 polymer ?
#
loop_
_entity_poly.entity_id
_entity_poly.type
_entity_poly.pdbx_seq_one_letter_code
_entity_poly.pdbx_strand_id
1 'polypeptide(L)'
;ECGRDKDNICFILKAIGDLVLLYTAYALPLRQLFLRQRKPAALISPYLWAILDGTVWVDGILSACLRRAYTRAKVPCLHTSNRRQFAASITKEKVSTKERANFDLKESVGEHIEDELD
;
A
#
# COMPACT_ATOMS: atom_id res chain seq x y z
N GLU A 1 -22.64 -16.42 5.35
CA GLU A 1 -22.84 -16.44 3.89
C GLU A 1 -21.59 -15.88 3.24
N CYS A 2 -20.84 -16.71 2.51
CA CYS A 2 -19.62 -16.28 1.84
C CYS A 2 -20.05 -15.48 0.60
N GLY A 3 -20.07 -14.15 0.73
CA GLY A 3 -20.31 -13.26 -0.39
C GLY A 3 -19.24 -13.51 -1.45
N ARG A 4 -19.67 -13.80 -2.67
CA ARG A 4 -18.80 -13.82 -3.86
C ARG A 4 -17.94 -12.56 -3.83
N ASP A 5 -16.64 -12.72 -3.66
CA ASP A 5 -15.67 -11.68 -4.01
C ASP A 5 -15.97 -11.29 -5.44
N LYS A 6 -16.66 -10.16 -5.62
CA LYS A 6 -16.67 -9.47 -6.90
C LYS A 6 -15.21 -9.19 -7.17
N ASP A 7 -14.69 -9.68 -8.29
CA ASP A 7 -13.38 -9.32 -8.77
C ASP A 7 -13.33 -7.79 -8.90
N ASN A 8 -12.90 -7.12 -7.84
CA ASN A 8 -12.74 -5.69 -7.77
C ASN A 8 -11.45 -5.39 -8.53
N ILE A 9 -11.54 -5.48 -9.87
CA ILE A 9 -10.45 -5.15 -10.77
C ILE A 9 -10.24 -3.65 -10.67
N CYS A 10 -9.26 -3.26 -9.86
CA CYS A 10 -8.78 -1.89 -9.80
C CYS A 10 -7.55 -1.79 -10.72
N PHE A 11 -7.61 -0.86 -11.66
CA PHE A 11 -6.47 -0.57 -12.51
C PHE A 11 -5.46 0.28 -11.75
N ILE A 12 -4.18 0.06 -12.00
CA ILE A 12 -3.08 0.72 -11.28
C ILE A 12 -2.31 1.61 -12.27
N LEU A 13 -1.83 2.76 -11.82
CA LEU A 13 -0.93 3.62 -12.60
C LEU A 13 0.31 2.83 -13.05
N LYS A 14 0.75 3.05 -14.30
CA LYS A 14 1.92 2.35 -14.86
C LYS A 14 3.14 2.43 -13.95
N ALA A 15 3.46 3.61 -13.41
CA ALA A 15 4.62 3.80 -12.53
C ALA A 15 4.55 2.93 -11.25
N ILE A 16 3.35 2.76 -10.69
CA ILE A 16 3.14 1.89 -9.53
C ILE A 16 3.22 0.42 -9.98
N GLY A 17 2.66 0.09 -11.15
CA GLY A 17 2.78 -1.25 -11.75
C GLY A 17 4.24 -1.66 -11.99
N ASP A 18 5.06 -0.77 -12.55
CA ASP A 18 6.49 -0.99 -12.78
C ASP A 18 7.23 -1.20 -11.44
N LEU A 19 6.88 -0.43 -10.40
CA LEU A 19 7.45 -0.59 -9.06
C LEU A 19 7.08 -1.94 -8.43
N VAL A 20 5.82 -2.34 -8.55
CA VAL A 20 5.34 -3.65 -8.07
C VAL A 20 6.03 -4.77 -8.83
N LEU A 21 6.17 -4.65 -10.15
CA LEU A 21 6.87 -5.62 -11.00
C LEU A 21 8.35 -5.76 -10.61
N LEU A 22 9.04 -4.64 -10.37
CA LEU A 22 10.43 -4.66 -9.91
C LEU A 22 10.55 -5.34 -8.55
N TYR A 23 9.63 -5.02 -7.64
CA TYR A 23 9.59 -5.64 -6.32
C TYR A 23 9.34 -7.15 -6.40
N THR A 24 8.40 -7.61 -7.23
CA THR A 24 8.13 -9.05 -7.38
C THR A 24 9.28 -9.78 -8.06
N ALA A 25 9.93 -9.18 -9.06
CA ALA A 25 11.04 -9.79 -9.78
C ALA A 25 12.30 -9.96 -8.92
N TYR A 26 12.60 -9.02 -8.02
CA TYR A 26 13.86 -9.02 -7.27
C TYR A 26 13.69 -9.26 -5.76
N ALA A 27 12.74 -8.59 -5.11
CA ALA A 27 12.63 -8.66 -3.65
C ALA A 27 12.02 -9.99 -3.17
N LEU A 28 11.03 -10.53 -3.90
CA LEU A 28 10.40 -11.81 -3.51
C LEU A 28 11.38 -13.00 -3.62
N PRO A 29 12.15 -13.19 -4.71
CA PRO A 29 13.12 -14.28 -4.77
C PRO A 29 14.22 -14.18 -3.70
N LEU A 30 14.70 -12.96 -3.41
CA LEU A 30 15.68 -12.75 -2.34
C LEU A 30 15.11 -13.12 -0.97
N ARG A 31 13.87 -12.74 -0.68
CA ARG A 31 13.19 -13.16 0.56
C ARG A 31 13.04 -14.67 0.64
N GLN A 32 12.68 -15.33 -0.46
CA GLN A 32 12.59 -16.79 -0.52
C GLN A 32 13.93 -17.46 -0.22
N LEU A 33 15.02 -16.93 -0.78
CA LEU A 33 16.36 -17.44 -0.55
C LEU A 33 16.73 -17.36 0.93
N PHE A 34 16.53 -16.19 1.57
CA PHE A 34 16.81 -16.03 2.99
C PHE A 34 15.88 -16.85 3.90
N LEU A 35 14.62 -17.02 3.51
CA LEU A 35 13.68 -17.87 4.23
C LEU A 35 14.12 -19.33 4.19
N ARG A 36 14.51 -19.85 3.01
CA ARG A 36 14.98 -21.24 2.85
C ARG A 36 16.29 -21.51 3.58
N GLN A 37 17.19 -20.51 3.68
CA GLN A 37 18.39 -20.63 4.51
C GLN A 37 18.06 -20.85 6.00
N ARG A 38 16.97 -20.26 6.50
CA ARG A 38 16.53 -20.42 7.89
C ARG A 38 15.62 -21.62 8.12
N LYS A 39 14.74 -21.90 7.16
CA LYS A 39 13.74 -22.97 7.18
C LYS A 39 13.66 -23.61 5.78
N PRO A 40 14.40 -24.70 5.52
CA PRO A 40 14.54 -25.29 4.18
C PRO A 40 13.22 -25.67 3.49
N ALA A 41 12.20 -26.07 4.27
CA ALA A 41 10.88 -26.48 3.77
C ALA A 41 9.83 -25.35 3.76
N ALA A 42 10.20 -24.11 4.10
CA ALA A 42 9.24 -23.02 4.15
C ALA A 42 8.82 -22.54 2.75
N LEU A 43 7.51 -22.34 2.58
CA LEU A 43 6.90 -21.81 1.37
C LEU A 43 6.80 -20.27 1.45
N ILE A 44 6.84 -19.59 0.31
CA ILE A 44 6.55 -18.15 0.28
C ILE A 44 5.05 -17.96 0.51
N SER A 45 4.70 -16.93 1.28
CA SER A 45 3.33 -16.45 1.37
C SER A 45 2.73 -16.14 0.00
N PRO A 46 1.45 -16.47 -0.26
CA PRO A 46 0.77 -16.04 -1.46
C PRO A 46 0.48 -14.52 -1.47
N TYR A 47 0.68 -13.83 -0.35
CA TYR A 47 0.43 -12.41 -0.20
C TYR A 47 1.68 -11.58 -0.52
N LEU A 48 1.51 -10.47 -1.24
CA LEU A 48 2.59 -9.54 -1.57
C LEU A 48 3.28 -8.94 -0.32
N TRP A 49 2.47 -8.72 0.72
CA TRP A 49 2.90 -8.14 2.00
C TRP A 49 2.93 -9.21 3.09
N ALA A 50 4.05 -9.92 3.14
CA ALA A 50 4.32 -10.91 4.16
C ALA A 50 5.63 -10.63 4.91
N ILE A 51 5.66 -11.01 6.18
CA ILE A 51 6.87 -11.13 6.99
C ILE A 51 7.73 -12.24 6.37
N LEU A 52 9.04 -12.20 6.63
CA LEU A 52 10.01 -13.15 6.08
C LEU A 52 9.67 -14.62 6.34
N ASP A 53 8.90 -14.94 7.37
CA ASP A 53 8.47 -16.29 7.72
C ASP A 53 7.23 -16.77 6.95
N GLY A 54 6.67 -15.93 6.06
CA GLY A 54 5.50 -16.23 5.25
C GLY A 54 4.17 -15.75 5.86
N THR A 55 4.17 -15.20 7.08
CA THR A 55 2.96 -14.66 7.70
C THR A 55 2.56 -13.32 7.09
N VAL A 56 1.27 -13.08 6.89
CA VAL A 56 0.76 -11.81 6.36
C VAL A 56 1.04 -10.70 7.36
N TRP A 57 1.35 -9.49 6.87
CA TRP A 57 1.47 -8.34 7.76
C TRP A 57 0.18 -8.12 8.55
N VAL A 58 0.29 -8.10 9.87
CA VAL A 58 -0.81 -7.70 10.74
C VAL A 58 -1.06 -6.19 10.63
N ASP A 59 -2.25 -5.77 11.02
CA ASP A 59 -2.59 -4.35 11.04
C ASP A 59 -1.59 -3.56 11.90
N GLY A 60 -1.29 -2.33 11.47
CA GLY A 60 -0.31 -1.46 12.12
C GLY A 60 1.16 -1.67 11.73
N ILE A 61 1.55 -2.80 11.10
CA ILE A 61 2.94 -2.95 10.59
C ILE A 61 3.24 -1.86 9.55
N LEU A 62 2.33 -1.66 8.61
CA LEU A 62 2.50 -0.65 7.57
C LEU A 62 2.60 0.76 8.16
N SER A 63 1.76 1.10 9.15
CA SER A 63 1.78 2.42 9.78
C SER A 63 3.07 2.66 10.57
N ALA A 64 3.57 1.63 11.27
CA ALA A 64 4.86 1.68 11.98
C ALA A 64 6.05 1.82 11.01
N CYS A 65 6.07 1.06 9.91
CA CYS A 65 7.07 1.18 8.85
C CYS A 65 7.10 2.59 8.25
N LEU A 66 5.92 3.13 7.93
CA LEU A 66 5.79 4.48 7.41
C LEU A 66 6.24 5.53 8.43
N ARG A 67 5.86 5.42 9.71
CA ARG A 67 6.32 6.35 10.76
C ARG A 67 7.84 6.40 10.83
N ARG A 68 8.52 5.24 10.79
CA ARG A 68 9.99 5.17 10.75
C ARG A 68 10.57 5.83 9.50
N ALA A 69 9.94 5.63 8.34
CA ALA A 69 10.37 6.27 7.09
C ALA A 69 10.21 7.80 7.15
N TYR A 70 9.08 8.31 7.66
CA TYR A 70 8.85 9.74 7.89
C TYR A 70 9.90 10.35 8.81
N THR A 71 10.20 9.70 9.95
CA THR A 71 11.26 10.15 10.86
C THR A 71 12.61 10.22 10.16
N ARG A 72 12.98 9.21 9.36
CA ARG A 72 14.23 9.20 8.59
C ARG A 72 14.28 10.30 7.53
N ALA A 73 13.15 10.56 6.88
CA ALA A 73 13.01 11.60 5.87
C ALA A 73 12.88 13.02 6.46
N LYS A 74 12.77 13.17 7.80
CA LYS A 74 12.49 14.43 8.49
C LYS A 74 11.19 15.10 8.01
N VAL A 75 10.19 14.30 7.69
CA VAL A 75 8.87 14.77 7.24
C VAL A 75 7.83 14.52 8.35
N PRO A 76 6.84 15.40 8.56
CA PRO A 76 5.79 15.19 9.55
C PRO A 76 5.08 13.84 9.39
N CYS A 77 4.88 13.14 10.51
CA CYS A 77 4.16 11.87 10.49
C CYS A 77 2.67 12.12 10.35
N LEU A 78 2.12 11.80 9.18
CA LEU A 78 0.69 11.95 8.92
C LEU A 78 -0.14 10.79 9.50
N HIS A 79 -1.37 11.06 9.92
CA HIS A 79 -2.35 10.01 10.24
C HIS A 79 -2.80 9.25 8.98
N THR A 80 -3.28 8.02 9.14
CA THR A 80 -3.68 7.16 8.02
C THR A 80 -4.83 7.75 7.19
N SER A 81 -5.76 8.47 7.83
CA SER A 81 -6.85 9.20 7.13
C SER A 81 -6.28 10.29 6.21
N ASN A 82 -5.41 11.14 6.75
CA ASN A 82 -4.82 12.26 6.03
C ASN A 82 -4.02 11.75 4.81
N ARG A 83 -3.29 10.64 4.96
CA ARG A 83 -2.57 10.00 3.84
C ARG A 83 -3.50 9.55 2.73
N ARG A 84 -4.63 8.92 3.08
CA ARG A 84 -5.64 8.49 2.10
C ARG A 84 -6.23 9.69 1.37
N GLN A 85 -6.54 10.77 2.10
CA GLN A 85 -7.07 11.99 1.52
C GLN A 85 -6.06 12.66 0.57
N PHE A 86 -4.79 12.79 0.98
CA PHE A 86 -3.74 13.34 0.10
C PHE A 86 -3.55 12.48 -1.15
N ALA A 87 -3.53 11.15 -1.02
CA ALA A 87 -3.44 10.26 -2.18
C ALA A 87 -4.64 10.45 -3.13
N ALA A 88 -5.86 10.60 -2.60
CA ALA A 88 -7.06 10.88 -3.38
C ALA A 88 -6.98 12.25 -4.09
N SER A 89 -6.58 13.31 -3.38
CA SER A 89 -6.42 14.65 -3.96
C SER A 89 -5.32 14.70 -5.03
N ILE A 90 -4.16 14.08 -4.80
CA ILE A 90 -3.09 13.97 -5.79
C ILE A 90 -3.57 13.21 -7.02
N THR A 91 -4.31 12.12 -6.84
CA THR A 91 -4.93 11.38 -7.96
C THR A 91 -5.97 12.24 -8.68
N LYS A 92 -6.71 13.10 -7.96
CA LYS A 92 -7.68 14.03 -8.54
C LYS A 92 -7.03 15.22 -9.28
N GLU A 93 -5.79 15.55 -8.98
CA GLU A 93 -5.14 16.73 -9.57
C GLU A 93 -4.11 16.34 -10.64
N LYS A 94 -3.26 15.35 -10.37
CA LYS A 94 -2.08 15.02 -11.18
C LYS A 94 -2.27 13.86 -12.14
N VAL A 95 -3.30 13.04 -11.94
CA VAL A 95 -3.60 11.91 -12.82
C VAL A 95 -4.64 12.33 -13.85
N SER A 96 -4.38 12.04 -15.12
CA SER A 96 -5.27 12.44 -16.22
C SER A 96 -6.67 11.85 -16.08
N THR A 97 -7.68 12.48 -16.67
CA THR A 97 -9.07 11.98 -16.63
C THR A 97 -9.18 10.55 -17.17
N LYS A 98 -8.39 10.21 -18.21
CA LYS A 98 -8.32 8.87 -18.79
C LYS A 98 -7.73 7.84 -17.83
N GLU A 99 -6.68 8.20 -17.10
CA GLU A 99 -6.05 7.34 -16.09
C GLU A 99 -6.81 7.33 -14.76
N ARG A 100 -7.72 8.28 -14.51
CA ARG A 100 -8.56 8.30 -13.31
C ARG A 100 -9.76 7.37 -13.42
N ALA A 101 -10.27 7.13 -14.63
CA ALA A 101 -11.35 6.17 -14.88
C ALA A 101 -11.00 4.73 -14.44
N ASN A 102 -9.71 4.47 -14.21
CA ASN A 102 -9.14 3.23 -13.71
C ASN A 102 -9.25 3.06 -12.19
N PHE A 103 -9.49 4.14 -11.44
CA PHE A 103 -9.64 4.14 -9.99
C PHE A 103 -11.11 4.35 -9.62
N ASP A 104 -11.72 3.41 -8.89
CA ASP A 104 -13.07 3.58 -8.31
C ASP A 104 -13.01 4.58 -7.13
N LEU A 105 -12.81 5.86 -7.45
CA LEU A 105 -12.88 6.95 -6.48
C LEU A 105 -14.36 7.22 -6.17
N LYS A 106 -14.93 6.46 -5.22
CA LYS A 106 -16.13 6.94 -4.52
C LYS A 106 -15.80 8.29 -3.90
N GLU A 107 -16.55 9.31 -4.29
CA GLU A 107 -16.37 10.69 -3.89
C GLU A 107 -16.48 10.79 -2.35
N SER A 108 -15.34 10.78 -1.67
CA SER A 108 -15.26 11.14 -0.26
C SER A 108 -15.47 12.64 -0.19
N VAL A 109 -16.73 13.05 0.00
CA VAL A 109 -17.07 14.42 0.41
C VAL A 109 -16.25 14.72 1.66
N GLY A 110 -15.29 15.64 1.52
CA GLY A 110 -14.44 16.04 2.63
C GLY A 110 -15.28 16.77 3.66
N GLU A 111 -15.46 16.17 4.84
CA GLU A 111 -15.82 16.94 6.01
C GLU A 111 -14.70 17.95 6.27
N HIS A 112 -15.06 19.22 6.17
CA HIS A 112 -14.26 20.35 6.57
C HIS A 112 -14.07 20.25 8.08
N ILE A 113 -12.85 19.96 8.54
CA ILE A 113 -12.52 20.07 9.96
C ILE A 113 -11.96 21.47 10.15
N GLU A 114 -12.67 22.28 10.92
CA GLU A 114 -12.25 23.60 11.40
C GLU A 114 -10.99 23.44 12.28
N ASP A 115 -9.99 24.29 12.06
CA ASP A 115 -8.79 24.38 12.90
C ASP A 115 -9.15 25.02 14.24
N GLU A 116 -9.15 24.24 15.32
CA GLU A 116 -9.05 24.78 16.68
C GLU A 116 -7.56 24.83 17.06
N LEU A 117 -7.00 26.04 17.07
CA LEU A 117 -5.65 26.33 17.52
C LEU A 117 -5.70 26.59 19.03
N ASP A 118 -5.08 25.72 19.83
CA ASP A 118 -4.67 26.01 21.21
C ASP A 118 -3.30 26.73 21.23
#